data_AF-A0A356SE71-F1
#
_entry.id   AF-A0A356SE71-F1
#
_cell.length_a   1.000
_cell.length_b   1.000
_cell.length_c   1.000
_cell.angle_alpha   90.00
_cell.angle_beta   90.00
_cell.angle_gamma   90.00
#
_symmetry.space_group_name_H-M   'P 1'
#
loop_
_entity.id
_entity.type
_entity.pdbx_description
1 polymer ?
#
loop_
_entity_poly.entity_id
_entity_poly.type
_entity_poly.pdbx_seq_one_letter_code
_entity_poly.pdbx_strand_id
1 'polypeptide(L)'
;DVKVIRTRADVEQFASLQLELLQSAWLQLAAGGQLLYATCSLLPQENDAVIDAFIARESNASVSPLPMTVGIDMRFGQQVIPSVDGGDGLYYSLLIKS
;
A
#
# COMPACT_ATOMS: atom_id res chain seq x y z
N ASP A 1 -13.22 -8.50 15.04
CA ASP A 1 -13.46 -7.43 16.01
C ASP A 1 -12.22 -6.54 16.10
N VAL A 2 -12.17 -5.43 15.35
CA VAL A 2 -11.07 -4.43 15.33
C VAL A 2 -11.52 -3.22 16.16
N LYS A 3 -12.18 -3.45 17.29
CA LYS A 3 -12.41 -2.42 18.33
C LYS A 3 -11.29 -2.41 19.39
N VAL A 4 -10.18 -3.10 19.12
CA VAL A 4 -9.00 -3.13 19.98
C VAL A 4 -8.09 -1.97 19.59
N ILE A 5 -7.73 -1.17 20.58
CA ILE A 5 -6.98 0.08 20.50
C ILE A 5 -5.66 -0.18 19.76
N ARG A 6 -5.58 0.17 18.47
CA ARG A 6 -4.29 0.27 17.78
C ARG A 6 -3.53 1.41 18.42
N THR A 7 -2.40 1.10 19.04
CA THR A 7 -1.49 2.12 19.54
C THR A 7 -0.68 2.67 18.38
N ARG A 8 -0.09 3.85 18.57
CA ARG A 8 0.84 4.41 17.59
C ARG A 8 2.03 3.47 17.33
N ALA A 9 2.53 2.80 18.36
CA ALA A 9 3.62 1.85 18.25
C ALA A 9 3.25 0.67 17.35
N ASP A 10 2.02 0.16 17.45
CA ASP A 10 1.54 -0.92 16.58
C ASP A 10 1.53 -0.49 15.11
N VAL A 11 1.09 0.74 14.82
CA VAL A 11 1.06 1.28 13.45
C VAL A 11 2.47 1.36 12.86
N GLU A 12 3.44 1.85 13.63
CA GLU A 12 4.84 1.94 13.20
C GLU A 12 5.46 0.55 12.97
N GLN A 13 5.15 -0.42 13.84
CA GLN A 13 5.57 -1.80 13.68
C GLN A 13 4.94 -2.46 12.44
N PHE A 14 3.64 -2.25 12.20
CA PHE A 14 2.96 -2.81 11.03
C PHE A 14 3.47 -2.20 9.73
N ALA A 15 3.68 -0.89 9.67
CA ALA A 15 4.27 -0.23 8.49
C ALA A 15 5.67 -0.80 8.17
N SER A 16 6.48 -1.05 9.20
CA SER A 16 7.81 -1.65 9.04
C SER A 16 7.73 -3.07 8.48
N LEU A 17 6.87 -3.92 9.04
CA LEU A 17 6.64 -5.28 8.56
C LEU A 17 6.09 -5.29 7.12
N GLN A 18 5.14 -4.40 6.80
CA GLN A 18 4.56 -4.28 5.47
C GLN A 18 5.64 -3.90 4.43
N LEU A 19 6.56 -3.01 4.78
CA LEU A 19 7.69 -2.64 3.93
C LEU A 19 8.61 -3.84 3.68
N GLU A 20 8.94 -4.63 4.71
CA GLU A 20 9.77 -5.84 4.58
C GLU A 20 9.11 -6.89 3.66
N LEU A 21 7.80 -7.09 3.80
CA LEU A 21 7.03 -8.01 2.95
C LEU A 21 7.00 -7.52 1.50
N LEU A 22 6.79 -6.22 1.29
CA LEU A 22 6.80 -5.61 -0.05
C LEU A 22 8.16 -5.79 -0.73
N GLN A 23 9.25 -5.53 -0.01
CA GLN A 23 10.62 -5.75 -0.51
C GLN A 23 10.87 -7.23 -0.85
N SER A 24 10.45 -8.14 0.02
CA SER A 24 10.62 -9.58 -0.19
C SER A 24 9.87 -10.05 -1.44
N ALA A 25 8.64 -9.57 -1.65
CA ALA A 25 7.85 -9.87 -2.85
C ALA A 25 8.50 -9.26 -4.11
N TRP A 26 9.04 -8.05 -4.01
CA TRP A 26 9.69 -7.36 -5.13
C TRP A 26 10.90 -8.09 -5.69
N LEU A 27 11.69 -8.74 -4.83
CA LEU A 27 12.86 -9.52 -5.25
C LEU A 27 12.49 -10.68 -6.18
N GLN A 28 11.29 -11.25 -6.02
CA GLN A 28 10.80 -12.36 -6.83
C GLN A 28 10.09 -11.91 -8.12
N LEU A 29 9.81 -10.61 -8.25
CA LEU A 29 9.16 -10.07 -9.42
C LEU A 29 10.14 -9.98 -10.60
N ALA A 30 9.75 -10.52 -11.74
CA ALA A 30 10.51 -10.39 -12.99
C ALA A 30 10.54 -8.92 -13.46
N ALA A 31 11.57 -8.55 -14.24
CA ALA A 31 11.58 -7.26 -14.94
C ALA A 31 10.39 -7.14 -15.89
N GLY A 32 9.77 -5.95 -15.95
CA GLY A 32 8.49 -5.70 -16.61
C GLY A 32 7.26 -6.20 -15.84
N GLY A 33 7.46 -6.89 -14.71
CA GLY A 33 6.37 -7.39 -13.87
C GLY A 33 5.68 -6.27 -13.07
N GLN A 34 4.46 -6.58 -12.62
CA GLN A 34 3.66 -5.68 -11.78
C GLN A 34 3.38 -6.32 -10.42
N LEU A 35 3.36 -5.50 -9.38
CA LEU A 35 3.03 -5.90 -8.01
C LEU A 35 1.99 -4.95 -7.43
N LEU A 36 0.86 -5.50 -6.99
CA LEU A 36 -0.18 -4.74 -6.30
C LEU A 36 0.08 -4.80 -4.79
N TYR A 37 0.31 -3.64 -4.19
CA TYR A 37 0.30 -3.46 -2.75
C TYR A 37 -1.11 -3.06 -2.30
N ALA A 38 -1.67 -3.76 -1.32
CA ALA A 38 -2.99 -3.47 -0.78
C ALA A 38 -3.05 -3.65 0.74
N THR A 39 -3.80 -2.78 1.41
CA THR A 39 -4.05 -2.86 2.86
C THR A 39 -5.53 -2.61 3.13
N CYS A 40 -6.00 -3.09 4.28
CA CYS A 40 -7.29 -2.70 4.86
C CYS A 40 -7.12 -1.61 5.92
N SER A 41 -6.34 -0.58 5.59
CA SER A 41 -6.08 0.57 6.46
C SER A 41 -6.42 1.89 5.77
N LEU A 42 -6.86 2.84 6.58
CA LEU A 42 -7.02 4.25 6.20
C LEU A 42 -5.83 5.10 6.67
N LEU A 43 -4.85 4.50 7.36
CA LEU A 43 -3.73 5.20 7.96
C LEU A 43 -2.63 5.44 6.92
N PRO A 44 -2.23 6.70 6.64
CA PRO A 44 -1.19 7.00 5.66
C PRO A 44 0.15 6.30 5.94
N GLN A 45 0.45 6.02 7.21
CA GLN A 45 1.67 5.32 7.65
C GLN A 45 1.75 3.89 7.11
N GLU A 46 0.61 3.23 6.93
CA GLU A 46 0.51 1.88 6.37
C GLU A 46 0.29 1.91 4.84
N ASN A 47 0.20 3.09 4.21
CA ASN A 47 -0.23 3.24 2.82
C ASN A 47 0.86 3.99 2.03
N ASP A 48 0.60 5.26 1.65
CA ASP A 48 1.53 6.09 0.88
C ASP A 48 2.93 6.17 1.51
N ALA A 49 3.05 6.18 2.84
CA ALA A 49 4.36 6.24 3.49
C ALA A 49 5.20 4.97 3.27
N VAL A 50 4.57 3.79 3.22
CA VAL A 50 5.24 2.53 2.89
C VAL A 50 5.72 2.58 1.44
N ILE A 51 4.86 3.05 0.52
CA ILE A 51 5.21 3.14 -0.90
C ILE A 51 6.32 4.17 -1.15
N ASP A 52 6.27 5.34 -0.52
CA ASP A 52 7.32 6.38 -0.62
C ASP A 52 8.66 5.82 -0.15
N ALA A 53 8.68 5.17 1.02
CA ALA A 53 9.89 4.56 1.57
C ALA A 53 10.44 3.44 0.68
N PHE A 54 9.56 2.66 0.05
CA PHE A 54 9.91 1.58 -0.85
C PHE A 54 10.55 2.09 -2.14
N ILE A 55 9.88 2.99 -2.88
CA ILE A 55 10.39 3.51 -4.16
C ILE A 55 11.64 4.38 -3.99
N ALA A 56 11.82 5.02 -2.82
CA ALA A 56 13.04 5.73 -2.49
C ALA A 56 14.27 4.81 -2.34
N ARG A 57 14.05 3.53 -2.04
CA ARG A 57 15.10 2.51 -1.89
C ARG A 57 15.29 1.66 -3.15
N GLU A 58 14.21 1.35 -3.85
CA GLU A 58 14.21 0.51 -5.04
C GLU A 58 14.16 1.36 -6.32
N SER A 59 15.34 1.69 -6.86
CA SER A 59 15.46 2.56 -8.04
C SER A 59 14.80 2.04 -9.33
N ASN A 60 14.51 0.73 -9.41
CA ASN A 60 13.79 0.11 -10.53
C ASN A 60 12.28 -0.05 -10.27
N ALA A 61 11.77 0.52 -9.17
CA ALA A 61 10.35 0.55 -8.86
C ALA A 61 9.74 1.90 -9.23
N SER A 62 8.56 1.86 -9.84
CA SER A 62 7.75 3.05 -10.09
C SER A 62 6.27 2.74 -9.89
N VAL A 63 5.49 3.77 -9.54
CA VAL A 63 4.04 3.66 -9.43
C VAL A 63 3.42 3.71 -10.82
N SER A 64 2.53 2.75 -11.09
CA SER A 64 1.76 2.64 -12.31
C SER A 64 0.28 2.95 -12.03
N PRO A 65 -0.46 3.54 -12.98
CA PRO A 65 -1.91 3.70 -12.85
C PRO A 65 -2.60 2.35 -12.62
N LEU A 66 -3.60 2.34 -11.75
CA LEU A 66 -4.50 1.20 -11.59
C LEU A 66 -5.34 1.03 -12.87
N PRO A 67 -5.71 -0.22 -13.24
CA PRO A 67 -6.51 -0.49 -14.44
C PRO A 67 -7.95 0.02 -14.35
N MET A 68 -8.40 0.38 -13.14
CA MET A 68 -9.70 0.98 -12.88
C MET A 68 -9.61 1.92 -11.68
N THR A 69 -10.49 2.91 -11.64
CA THR A 69 -10.65 3.78 -10.47
C THR A 69 -11.45 3.02 -9.40
N VAL A 70 -10.86 2.84 -8.23
CA VAL A 70 -11.44 2.12 -7.10
C VAL A 70 -11.77 3.05 -5.93
N GLY A 71 -11.13 4.22 -5.87
CA GLY A 71 -11.30 5.15 -4.75
C GLY A 71 -10.80 6.55 -5.06
N ILE A 72 -10.47 7.28 -4.01
CA ILE A 72 -9.93 8.65 -4.07
C ILE A 72 -8.44 8.57 -4.35
N ASP A 73 -7.94 9.39 -5.26
CA ASP A 73 -6.50 9.47 -5.56
C ASP A 73 -5.71 9.95 -4.34
N MET A 74 -4.62 9.22 -4.07
CA MET A 74 -3.60 9.52 -3.08
C MET A 74 -2.28 9.83 -3.80
N ARG A 75 -1.17 10.01 -3.07
CA ARG A 75 0.11 10.34 -3.71
C ARG A 75 0.64 9.18 -4.55
N PHE A 76 0.45 7.94 -4.10
CA PHE A 76 1.02 6.75 -4.75
C PHE A 76 -0.01 5.65 -5.03
N GLY A 77 -1.30 5.91 -4.81
CA GLY A 77 -2.33 4.91 -4.95
C GLY A 77 -3.74 5.48 -4.88
N GLN A 78 -4.72 4.63 -4.59
CA GLN A 78 -6.10 5.02 -4.37
C GLN A 78 -6.64 4.47 -3.04
N GLN A 79 -7.39 5.31 -2.32
CA GLN A 79 -8.03 4.98 -1.07
C GLN A 79 -9.54 4.81 -1.27
N VAL A 80 -10.04 3.61 -0.99
CA VAL A 80 -11.46 3.33 -0.83
C VAL A 80 -11.86 3.74 0.58
N ILE A 81 -12.82 4.66 0.67
CA ILE A 81 -13.38 5.10 1.95
C ILE A 81 -14.61 4.22 2.25
N PRO A 82 -14.70 3.64 3.47
CA PRO A 82 -15.85 2.84 3.84
C PRO A 82 -17.11 3.70 3.81
N SER A 83 -18.21 3.13 3.32
CA SER A 83 -19.50 3.82 3.22
C SER A 83 -20.54 3.19 4.14
N VAL A 84 -21.59 3.94 4.45
CA VAL A 84 -22.74 3.43 5.23
C VAL A 84 -23.47 2.29 4.51
N ASP A 85 -23.39 2.26 3.18
CA ASP A 85 -24.04 1.26 2.32
C ASP A 85 -23.14 0.02 2.07
N GLY A 86 -21.92 0.02 2.62
CA GLY A 86 -21.00 -1.12 2.62
C GLY A 86 -19.56 -0.79 2.21
N GLY A 87 -18.69 -1.79 2.35
CA GLY A 87 -17.27 -1.76 2.00
C GLY A 87 -16.33 -1.48 3.18
N ASP A 88 -15.22 -2.21 3.26
CA ASP A 88 -14.12 -1.91 4.18
C ASP A 88 -13.24 -0.77 3.60
N GLY A 89 -12.57 -0.03 4.49
CA GLY A 89 -11.54 0.93 4.07
C GLY A 89 -10.33 0.18 3.51
N LEU A 90 -10.04 0.38 2.21
CA LEU A 90 -8.97 -0.30 1.49
C LEU A 90 -8.06 0.69 0.78
N TYR A 91 -6.77 0.37 0.67
CA TYR A 91 -5.81 1.13 -0.11
C TYR A 91 -5.17 0.24 -1.18
N TYR A 92 -4.89 0.81 -2.35
CA TYR A 92 -4.26 0.13 -3.47
C TYR A 92 -3.16 0.99 -4.10
N SER A 93 -1.97 0.41 -4.29
CA SER A 93 -0.89 1.00 -5.08
C SER A 93 -0.31 -0.07 -6.01
N LEU A 94 -0.28 0.23 -7.31
CA LEU A 94 0.30 -0.67 -8.31
C LEU A 94 1.72 -0.23 -8.64
N LEU A 95 2.67 -1.15 -8.49
CA LEU A 95 4.08 -0.93 -8.77
C LEU A 95 4.48 -1.71 -10.03
N ILE A 96 5.35 -1.12 -10.85
CA ILE A 96 5.94 -1.77 -12.02
C ILE A 96 7.47 -1.77 -11.91
N LYS A 97 8.07 -2.92 -12.22
CA LYS A 97 9.52 -3.13 -12.20
C LYS A 97 10.10 -2.90 -13.59
N SER A 98 10.99 -1.92 -13.73
CA SER A 98 11.73 -1.68 -14.98
C SER A 98 12.90 -2.64 -15.15
#